data_AF-A0A517Y861-F1
#
_entry.id   AF-A0A517Y861-F1
#
_cell.length_a   1.000
_cell.length_b   1.000
_cell.length_c   1.000
_cell.angle_alpha   90.00
_cell.angle_beta   90.00
_cell.angle_gamma   90.00
#
_symmetry.space_group_name_H-M   'P 1'
#
loop_
_entity.id
_entity.type
_entity.pdbx_description
1 polymer ?
#
loop_
_entity_poly.entity_id
_entity_poly.type
_entity_poly.pdbx_seq_one_letter_code
_entity_poly.pdbx_strand_id
1 'polypeptide(L)'
;MPSPEPASPETITQLPLVSVAVNAALAAIKILAGVVGNSYALIADGIESTSDIVTSLVVWGGLQVAVSPADEKHPYGYGKAEALAGIVAALALLVAAVVIAVQSVREILTPHHLPHWSTLLVLGIVVVTKEVMARWIGKIGAAADSSSLQADAWHHRSDALTSFAAFVGITIGLIGGPGYEPADDWAALVACVVIVYSGVHLMRMAIRDLLDAAPPKHFAEQVRQVASQVEGVRAVEKCRIRKSGMTFFVEIHIEVDAFATVQEGHFIGGRVRSALRTSNLRIADAFVHVEPHSTDEVGV
;
A
#
# COMPACT_ATOMS: atom_id res chain seq x y z
N MET A 1 -2.17 -15.86 -18.83
CA MET A 1 -2.32 -16.27 -17.42
C MET A 1 -3.67 -15.80 -16.94
N PRO A 2 -4.50 -16.66 -16.33
CA PRO A 2 -5.71 -16.19 -15.64
C PRO A 2 -5.29 -15.20 -14.54
N SER A 3 -5.99 -14.09 -14.44
CA SER A 3 -5.88 -13.17 -13.30
C SER A 3 -6.09 -13.96 -12.01
N PRO A 4 -5.24 -13.80 -10.98
CA PRO A 4 -5.41 -14.50 -9.72
C PRO A 4 -6.82 -14.22 -9.17
N GLU A 5 -7.47 -15.25 -8.61
CA GLU A 5 -8.73 -15.06 -7.88
C GLU A 5 -8.56 -13.92 -6.87
N PRO A 6 -9.53 -12.99 -6.79
CA PRO A 6 -9.47 -11.91 -5.82
C PRO A 6 -9.44 -12.53 -4.41
N ALA A 7 -8.42 -12.16 -3.63
CA ALA A 7 -8.29 -12.62 -2.24
C ALA A 7 -9.55 -12.24 -1.45
N SER A 8 -9.99 -13.12 -0.54
CA SER A 8 -11.17 -12.82 0.29
C SER A 8 -10.92 -11.58 1.16
N PRO A 9 -11.95 -10.80 1.51
CA PRO A 9 -11.81 -9.64 2.39
C PRO A 9 -11.15 -9.99 3.75
N GLU A 10 -11.41 -11.19 4.26
CA GLU A 10 -10.76 -11.71 5.47
C GLU A 10 -9.25 -11.92 5.25
N THR A 11 -8.85 -12.47 4.11
CA THR A 11 -7.42 -12.64 3.77
C THR A 11 -6.71 -11.30 3.72
N ILE A 12 -7.33 -10.29 3.11
CA ILE A 12 -6.76 -8.95 2.95
C ILE A 12 -6.57 -8.27 4.31
N THR A 13 -7.56 -8.38 5.20
CA THR A 13 -7.53 -7.75 6.53
C THR A 13 -6.65 -8.50 7.54
N GLN A 14 -6.45 -9.81 7.37
CA GLN A 14 -5.59 -10.63 8.22
C GLN A 14 -4.13 -10.67 7.75
N LEU A 15 -3.86 -10.33 6.48
CA LEU A 15 -2.50 -10.37 5.92
C LEU A 15 -1.45 -9.61 6.75
N PRO A 16 -1.72 -8.41 7.29
CA PRO A 16 -0.78 -7.73 8.17
C PRO A 16 -0.44 -8.49 9.46
N LEU A 17 -1.31 -9.39 9.94
CA LEU A 17 -0.99 -10.23 11.11
C LEU A 17 0.09 -11.26 10.76
N VAL A 18 0.17 -11.68 9.49
CA VAL A 18 1.28 -12.52 9.03
C VAL A 18 2.58 -11.71 9.04
N SER A 19 2.56 -10.44 8.59
CA SER A 19 3.70 -9.53 8.73
C SER A 19 4.14 -9.40 10.20
N VAL A 20 3.19 -9.20 11.13
CA VAL A 20 3.45 -9.16 12.57
C VAL A 20 4.12 -10.44 13.06
N ALA A 21 3.58 -11.61 12.72
CA ALA A 21 4.12 -12.90 13.17
C ALA A 21 5.54 -13.15 12.63
N VAL A 22 5.78 -12.86 11.35
CA VAL A 22 7.09 -13.00 10.72
C VAL A 22 8.10 -12.02 11.32
N ASN A 23 7.73 -10.74 11.49
CA ASN A 23 8.61 -9.74 12.08
C ASN A 23 8.93 -10.07 13.55
N ALA A 24 7.96 -10.59 14.32
CA ALA A 24 8.19 -11.06 15.69
C ALA A 24 9.16 -12.25 15.74
N ALA A 25 9.01 -13.22 14.84
CA ALA A 25 9.94 -14.35 14.74
C ALA A 25 11.35 -13.89 14.35
N LEU A 26 11.47 -13.01 13.37
CA LEU A 26 12.76 -12.44 12.94
C LEU A 26 13.42 -11.63 14.06
N ALA A 27 12.66 -10.79 14.77
CA ALA A 27 13.16 -10.02 15.92
C ALA A 27 13.72 -10.95 17.00
N ALA A 28 12.97 -12.01 17.37
CA ALA A 28 13.43 -12.98 18.36
C ALA A 28 14.71 -13.69 17.92
N ILE A 29 14.78 -14.16 16.67
CA ILE A 29 15.96 -14.83 16.11
C ILE A 29 17.18 -13.90 16.12
N LYS A 30 17.03 -12.67 15.63
CA LYS A 30 18.12 -11.68 15.56
C LYS A 30 18.64 -11.30 16.95
N ILE A 31 17.75 -11.03 17.90
CA ILE A 31 18.14 -10.68 19.28
C ILE A 31 18.84 -11.87 19.95
N LEU A 32 18.29 -13.08 19.87
CA LEU A 32 18.90 -14.27 20.48
C LEU A 32 20.27 -14.59 19.87
N ALA A 33 20.37 -14.57 18.54
CA ALA A 33 21.63 -14.77 17.84
C ALA A 33 22.64 -13.65 18.16
N GLY A 34 22.19 -12.42 18.36
CA GLY A 34 23.01 -11.28 18.74
C GLY A 34 23.56 -11.40 20.15
N VAL A 35 22.74 -11.85 21.12
CA VAL A 35 23.18 -12.09 22.50
C VAL A 35 24.17 -13.26 22.57
N VAL A 36 23.86 -14.39 21.93
CA VAL A 36 24.74 -15.57 21.93
C VAL A 36 26.05 -15.28 21.17
N GLY A 37 25.96 -14.52 20.08
CA GLY A 37 27.09 -14.12 19.25
C GLY A 37 27.84 -12.88 19.73
N ASN A 38 27.45 -12.27 20.86
CA ASN A 38 27.96 -10.98 21.35
C ASN A 38 28.02 -9.88 20.27
N SER A 39 27.02 -9.84 19.39
CA SER A 39 26.93 -8.91 18.27
C SER A 39 25.90 -7.82 18.55
N TYR A 40 26.37 -6.64 18.93
CA TYR A 40 25.53 -5.46 19.12
C TYR A 40 24.78 -5.06 17.83
N ALA A 41 25.39 -5.26 16.66
CA ALA A 41 24.77 -4.99 15.38
C ALA A 41 23.51 -5.86 15.15
N LEU A 42 23.58 -7.15 15.49
CA LEU A 42 22.45 -8.06 15.29
C LEU A 42 21.33 -7.81 16.32
N ILE A 43 21.67 -7.36 17.52
CA ILE A 43 20.69 -6.91 18.52
C ILE A 43 19.97 -5.65 18.04
N ALA A 44 20.71 -4.67 17.50
CA ALA A 44 20.13 -3.44 16.96
C ALA A 44 19.15 -3.73 15.79
N ASP A 45 19.54 -4.59 14.86
CA ASP A 45 18.69 -5.06 13.75
C ASP A 45 17.44 -5.83 14.26
N GLY A 46 17.55 -6.52 15.39
CA GLY A 46 16.40 -7.13 16.07
C GLY A 46 15.43 -6.11 16.69
N ILE A 47 15.94 -5.01 17.23
CA ILE A 47 15.12 -3.88 17.74
C ILE A 47 14.40 -3.18 16.59
N GLU A 48 15.07 -3.00 15.44
CA GLU A 48 14.45 -2.48 14.22
C GLU A 48 13.27 -3.37 13.79
N SER A 49 13.45 -4.69 13.77
CA SER A 49 12.37 -5.64 13.46
C SER A 49 11.19 -5.57 14.45
N THR A 50 11.39 -5.02 15.65
CA THR A 50 10.30 -4.74 16.60
C THR A 50 9.51 -3.48 16.21
N SER A 51 10.18 -2.48 15.63
CA SER A 51 9.50 -1.29 15.07
C SER A 51 8.64 -1.67 13.85
N ASP A 52 9.05 -2.66 13.08
CA ASP A 52 8.26 -3.20 11.97
C ASP A 52 6.93 -3.81 12.44
N ILE A 53 6.92 -4.44 13.62
CA ILE A 53 5.70 -4.99 14.23
C ILE A 53 4.72 -3.86 14.51
N VAL A 54 5.18 -2.74 15.07
CA VAL A 54 4.33 -1.57 15.35
C VAL A 54 3.74 -1.02 14.06
N THR A 55 4.55 -0.87 13.01
CA THR A 55 4.07 -0.38 11.70
C THR A 55 3.04 -1.35 11.09
N SER A 56 3.28 -2.66 11.16
CA SER A 56 2.35 -3.69 10.68
C SER A 56 1.02 -3.66 11.46
N LEU A 57 1.06 -3.41 12.78
CA LEU A 57 -0.13 -3.26 13.61
C LEU A 57 -0.92 -2.00 13.27
N VAL A 58 -0.25 -0.89 12.93
CA VAL A 58 -0.92 0.32 12.44
C VAL A 58 -1.63 0.06 11.12
N VAL A 59 -0.98 -0.63 10.17
CA VAL A 59 -1.59 -1.03 8.90
C VAL A 59 -2.80 -1.95 9.14
N TRP A 60 -2.65 -2.96 10.00
CA TRP A 60 -3.73 -3.86 10.40
C TRP A 60 -4.92 -3.10 11.00
N GLY A 61 -4.67 -2.27 12.01
CA GLY A 61 -5.71 -1.48 12.68
C GLY A 61 -6.41 -0.53 11.72
N GLY A 62 -5.65 0.11 10.82
CA GLY A 62 -6.19 0.96 9.76
C GLY A 62 -7.13 0.21 8.81
N LEU A 63 -6.76 -1.00 8.41
CA LEU A 63 -7.62 -1.87 7.57
C LEU A 63 -8.87 -2.32 8.31
N GLN A 64 -8.77 -2.71 9.59
CA GLN A 64 -9.93 -3.10 10.41
C GLN A 64 -10.92 -1.94 10.55
N VAL A 65 -10.42 -0.73 10.79
CA VAL A 65 -11.26 0.47 10.82
C VAL A 65 -11.84 0.74 9.42
N ALA A 66 -11.05 0.62 8.35
CA ALA A 66 -11.51 0.91 7.00
C ALA A 66 -12.64 0.01 6.49
N VAL A 67 -12.69 -1.25 6.92
CA VAL A 67 -13.79 -2.18 6.58
C VAL A 67 -15.02 -2.03 7.47
N SER A 68 -14.98 -1.14 8.48
CA SER A 68 -16.13 -0.89 9.33
C SER A 68 -17.29 -0.29 8.52
N PRO A 69 -18.54 -0.77 8.75
CA PRO A 69 -19.70 -0.29 8.01
C PRO A 69 -19.96 1.20 8.27
N ALA A 70 -20.68 1.85 7.36
CA ALA A 70 -21.14 3.22 7.57
C ALA A 70 -22.11 3.33 8.76
N ASP A 71 -22.00 4.43 9.49
CA ASP A 71 -22.87 4.77 10.62
C ASP A 71 -23.36 6.22 10.52
N GLU A 72 -24.16 6.68 11.49
CA GLU A 72 -24.71 8.05 11.49
C GLU A 72 -23.63 9.13 11.57
N LYS A 73 -22.48 8.87 12.19
CA LYS A 73 -21.36 9.82 12.32
C LYS A 73 -20.51 9.84 11.06
N HIS A 74 -20.42 8.72 10.35
CA HIS A 74 -19.66 8.53 9.11
C HIS A 74 -20.54 7.86 8.04
N PRO A 75 -21.43 8.61 7.37
CA PRO A 75 -22.40 8.06 6.41
C PRO A 75 -21.78 7.42 5.16
N TYR A 76 -20.53 7.78 4.85
CA TYR A 76 -19.75 7.20 3.74
C TYR A 76 -18.81 6.08 4.20
N GLY A 77 -18.88 5.69 5.47
CA GLY A 77 -18.01 4.69 6.08
C GLY A 77 -16.61 5.22 6.42
N TYR A 78 -15.75 4.28 6.81
CA TYR A 78 -14.44 4.56 7.37
C TYR A 78 -13.28 4.29 6.41
N GLY A 79 -13.55 4.06 5.11
CA GLY A 79 -12.54 3.65 4.12
C GLY A 79 -11.29 4.53 4.05
N LYS A 80 -11.40 5.84 4.35
CA LYS A 80 -10.25 6.77 4.39
C LYS A 80 -9.23 6.44 5.51
N ALA A 81 -9.60 5.65 6.52
CA ALA A 81 -8.68 5.16 7.55
C ALA A 81 -7.53 4.33 6.95
N GLU A 82 -7.76 3.65 5.82
CA GLU A 82 -6.72 2.90 5.11
C GLU A 82 -5.64 3.84 4.55
N ALA A 83 -6.04 4.92 3.90
CA ALA A 83 -5.12 5.92 3.36
C ALA A 83 -4.32 6.59 4.50
N LEU A 84 -4.97 6.88 5.63
CA LEU A 84 -4.29 7.42 6.82
C LEU A 84 -3.24 6.44 7.37
N ALA A 85 -3.57 5.15 7.47
CA ALA A 85 -2.59 4.15 7.89
C ALA A 85 -1.42 4.04 6.90
N GLY A 86 -1.69 4.15 5.60
CA GLY A 86 -0.66 4.23 4.56
C GLY A 86 0.27 5.44 4.71
N ILE A 87 -0.27 6.61 5.07
CA ILE A 87 0.52 7.82 5.37
C ILE A 87 1.42 7.58 6.58
N VAL A 88 0.90 7.00 7.66
CA VAL A 88 1.68 6.71 8.87
C VAL A 88 2.81 5.72 8.57
N ALA A 89 2.53 4.65 7.81
CA ALA A 89 3.54 3.69 7.39
C ALA A 89 4.62 4.31 6.49
N ALA A 90 4.22 5.14 5.51
CA ALA A 90 5.16 5.85 4.64
C ALA A 90 6.03 6.84 5.44
N LEU A 91 5.47 7.51 6.45
CA LEU A 91 6.23 8.38 7.34
C LEU A 91 7.23 7.59 8.19
N ALA A 92 6.82 6.47 8.77
CA ALA A 92 7.71 5.60 9.54
C ALA A 92 8.90 5.12 8.68
N LEU A 93 8.64 4.73 7.43
CA LEU A 93 9.67 4.33 6.47
C LEU A 93 10.67 5.47 6.16
N LEU A 94 10.17 6.70 5.97
CA LEU A 94 11.03 7.87 5.75
C LEU A 94 11.87 8.23 6.97
N VAL A 95 11.30 8.11 8.18
CA VAL A 95 12.03 8.32 9.44
C VAL A 95 13.13 7.25 9.58
N ALA A 96 12.83 5.98 9.31
CA ALA A 96 13.81 4.90 9.33
C ALA A 96 14.97 5.18 8.36
N ALA A 97 14.67 5.62 7.13
CA ALA A 97 15.70 5.97 6.15
C ALA A 97 16.65 7.07 6.63
N VAL A 98 16.12 8.09 7.33
CA VAL A 98 16.94 9.17 7.92
C VAL A 98 17.80 8.65 9.07
N VAL A 99 17.22 7.83 9.96
CA VAL A 99 17.97 7.23 11.08
C VAL A 99 19.13 6.37 10.55
N ILE A 100 18.87 5.50 9.58
CA ILE A 100 19.88 4.66 8.94
C ILE A 100 20.96 5.54 8.29
N ALA A 101 20.58 6.57 7.53
CA ALA A 101 21.55 7.44 6.88
C ALA A 101 22.46 8.18 7.88
N VAL A 102 21.90 8.69 8.99
CA VAL A 102 22.68 9.34 10.04
C VAL A 102 23.62 8.35 10.72
N GLN A 103 23.15 7.13 10.99
CA GLN A 103 23.96 6.08 11.60
C GLN A 103 25.10 5.65 10.67
N SER A 104 24.82 5.38 9.40
CA SER A 104 25.86 5.01 8.42
C SER A 104 26.90 6.11 8.23
N VAL A 105 26.52 7.40 8.19
CA VAL A 105 27.50 8.50 8.14
C VAL A 105 28.39 8.50 9.40
N ARG A 106 27.82 8.23 10.58
CA ARG A 106 28.59 8.17 11.82
C ARG A 106 29.57 7.00 11.80
N GLU A 107 29.13 5.82 11.42
CA GLU A 107 29.96 4.60 11.39
C GLU A 107 31.04 4.63 10.30
N ILE A 108 30.84 5.37 9.20
CA ILE A 108 31.92 5.66 8.23
C ILE A 108 33.05 6.49 8.87
N LEU A 109 32.70 7.39 9.80
CA LEU A 109 33.65 8.28 10.47
C LEU A 109 34.26 7.65 11.73
N THR A 110 33.61 6.65 12.31
CA THR A 110 34.09 5.95 13.52
C THR A 110 34.51 4.53 13.20
N PRO A 111 35.78 4.15 13.38
CA PRO A 111 36.23 2.78 13.14
C PRO A 111 35.40 1.78 13.95
N HIS A 112 34.68 0.90 13.27
CA HIS A 112 33.89 -0.15 13.88
C HIS A 112 34.47 -1.52 13.49
N HIS A 113 34.21 -2.53 14.32
CA HIS A 113 34.67 -3.88 14.04
C HIS A 113 33.70 -4.57 13.08
N LEU A 114 34.25 -5.16 12.02
CA LEU A 114 33.48 -5.97 11.09
C LEU A 114 32.77 -7.11 11.82
N PRO A 115 31.48 -7.37 11.51
CA PRO A 115 30.76 -8.46 12.11
C PRO A 115 31.38 -9.83 11.77
N HIS A 116 31.22 -10.81 12.66
CA HIS A 116 31.69 -12.18 12.43
C HIS A 116 30.99 -12.82 11.22
N TRP A 117 31.67 -13.71 10.48
CA TRP A 117 31.15 -14.37 9.25
C TRP A 117 29.77 -15.01 9.40
N SER A 118 29.39 -15.41 10.62
CA SER A 118 28.06 -15.96 10.94
C SER A 118 26.91 -14.98 10.70
N THR A 119 27.15 -13.66 10.68
CA THR A 119 26.12 -12.65 10.38
C THR A 119 25.65 -12.70 8.94
N LEU A 120 26.51 -13.09 7.99
CA LEU A 120 26.15 -13.22 6.58
C LEU A 120 25.05 -14.26 6.36
N LEU A 121 25.10 -15.39 7.09
CA LEU A 121 24.07 -16.42 7.00
C LEU A 121 22.71 -15.89 7.51
N VAL A 122 22.72 -15.18 8.63
CA VAL A 122 21.50 -14.59 9.20
C VAL A 122 20.92 -13.53 8.27
N LEU A 123 21.75 -12.61 7.76
CA LEU A 123 21.35 -11.59 6.78
C LEU A 123 20.79 -12.23 5.50
N GLY A 124 21.41 -13.30 5.00
CA GLY A 124 20.92 -14.03 3.84
C GLY A 124 19.50 -14.59 4.06
N ILE A 125 19.23 -15.16 5.24
CA ILE A 125 17.88 -15.62 5.61
C ILE A 125 16.91 -14.44 5.66
N VAL A 126 17.28 -13.34 6.32
CA VAL A 126 16.44 -12.14 6.45
C VAL A 126 16.07 -11.57 5.08
N VAL A 127 17.05 -11.41 4.18
CA VAL A 127 16.84 -10.91 2.81
C VAL A 127 15.84 -11.79 2.07
N VAL A 128 16.02 -13.11 2.11
CA VAL A 128 15.10 -14.05 1.43
C VAL A 128 13.70 -13.97 2.03
N THR A 129 13.57 -13.98 3.35
CA THR A 129 12.26 -13.91 4.03
C THR A 129 11.53 -12.61 3.71
N LYS A 130 12.20 -11.46 3.87
CA LYS A 130 11.62 -10.13 3.60
C LYS A 130 11.26 -9.96 2.13
N GLU A 131 12.08 -10.45 1.21
CA GLU A 131 11.79 -10.41 -0.23
C GLU A 131 10.57 -11.26 -0.62
N VAL A 132 10.42 -12.45 -0.03
CA VAL A 132 9.25 -13.31 -0.24
C VAL A 132 7.99 -12.62 0.29
N MET A 133 8.05 -12.03 1.49
CA MET A 133 6.96 -11.24 2.08
C MET A 133 6.58 -10.06 1.18
N ALA A 134 7.56 -9.26 0.75
CA ALA A 134 7.34 -8.10 -0.10
C ALA A 134 6.59 -8.47 -1.39
N ARG A 135 7.00 -9.55 -2.07
CA ARG A 135 6.33 -10.01 -3.30
C ARG A 135 4.92 -10.53 -3.03
N TRP A 136 4.74 -11.28 -1.95
CA TRP A 136 3.44 -11.87 -1.64
C TRP A 136 2.42 -10.82 -1.22
N ILE A 137 2.80 -9.94 -0.28
CA ILE A 137 1.95 -8.84 0.20
C ILE A 137 1.70 -7.84 -0.92
N GLY A 138 2.73 -7.50 -1.71
CA GLY A 138 2.59 -6.58 -2.84
C GLY A 138 1.63 -7.09 -3.90
N LYS A 139 1.65 -8.41 -4.18
CA LYS A 139 0.69 -9.03 -5.12
C LYS A 139 -0.76 -8.92 -4.62
N ILE A 140 -0.99 -9.20 -3.34
CA ILE A 140 -2.34 -9.11 -2.75
C ILE A 140 -2.79 -7.64 -2.64
N GLY A 141 -1.90 -6.75 -2.20
CA GLY A 141 -2.17 -5.31 -2.09
C GLY A 141 -2.51 -4.67 -3.43
N ALA A 142 -1.78 -5.04 -4.50
CA ALA A 142 -2.09 -4.56 -5.85
C ALA A 142 -3.43 -5.12 -6.37
N ALA A 143 -3.72 -6.40 -6.14
CA ALA A 143 -4.99 -7.01 -6.55
C ALA A 143 -6.19 -6.42 -5.79
N ALA A 144 -6.01 -6.06 -4.52
CA ALA A 144 -7.01 -5.40 -3.68
C ALA A 144 -7.08 -3.88 -3.88
N ASP A 145 -6.18 -3.29 -4.69
CA ASP A 145 -5.96 -1.84 -4.77
C ASP A 145 -5.85 -1.19 -3.38
N SER A 146 -5.14 -1.86 -2.47
CA SER A 146 -4.98 -1.42 -1.08
C SER A 146 -3.72 -0.57 -0.95
N SER A 147 -3.87 0.67 -0.48
CA SER A 147 -2.73 1.58 -0.28
C SER A 147 -1.89 1.18 0.93
N SER A 148 -2.54 0.70 1.99
CA SER A 148 -1.86 0.33 3.24
C SER A 148 -1.09 -0.99 3.09
N LEU A 149 -1.63 -1.98 2.37
CA LEU A 149 -0.89 -3.20 2.06
C LEU A 149 0.27 -2.97 1.09
N GLN A 150 0.11 -2.06 0.12
CA GLN A 150 1.23 -1.64 -0.72
C GLN A 150 2.32 -0.96 0.10
N ALA A 151 1.96 -0.15 1.09
CA ALA A 151 2.93 0.43 2.02
C ALA A 151 3.68 -0.65 2.82
N ASP A 152 2.97 -1.63 3.38
CA ASP A 152 3.59 -2.75 4.12
C ASP A 152 4.53 -3.58 3.22
N ALA A 153 4.13 -3.88 1.99
CA ALA A 153 4.96 -4.60 1.02
C ALA A 153 6.26 -3.84 0.68
N TRP A 154 6.17 -2.53 0.49
CA TRP A 154 7.34 -1.68 0.23
C TRP A 154 8.23 -1.49 1.45
N HIS A 155 7.67 -1.55 2.67
CA HIS A 155 8.44 -1.60 3.91
C HIS A 155 9.29 -2.87 3.94
N HIS A 156 8.68 -4.06 3.78
CA HIS A 156 9.44 -5.32 3.69
C HIS A 156 10.47 -5.33 2.57
N ARG A 157 10.16 -4.72 1.42
CA ARG A 157 11.10 -4.59 0.30
C ARG A 157 12.29 -3.71 0.64
N SER A 158 12.06 -2.63 1.39
CA SER A 158 13.10 -1.70 1.85
C SER A 158 14.05 -2.42 2.81
N ASP A 159 13.50 -3.18 3.76
CA ASP A 159 14.30 -3.98 4.70
C ASP A 159 15.13 -5.07 3.99
N ALA A 160 14.56 -5.71 2.97
CA ALA A 160 15.29 -6.68 2.16
C ALA A 160 16.46 -6.01 1.43
N LEU A 161 16.26 -4.79 0.91
CA LEU A 161 17.28 -4.04 0.20
C LEU A 161 18.40 -3.55 1.13
N THR A 162 18.06 -3.02 2.31
CA THR A 162 19.06 -2.59 3.31
C THR A 162 19.84 -3.78 3.84
N SER A 163 19.17 -4.88 4.16
CA SER A 163 19.82 -6.13 4.60
C SER A 163 20.72 -6.70 3.52
N PHE A 164 20.32 -6.60 2.24
CA PHE A 164 21.15 -7.04 1.12
C PHE A 164 22.35 -6.12 0.90
N ALA A 165 22.17 -4.81 1.01
CA ALA A 165 23.25 -3.84 0.93
C ALA A 165 24.30 -4.09 2.04
N ALA A 166 23.85 -4.29 3.28
CA ALA A 166 24.71 -4.67 4.40
C ALA A 166 25.42 -6.00 4.14
N PHE A 167 24.71 -7.03 3.64
CA PHE A 167 25.31 -8.32 3.27
C PHE A 167 26.46 -8.15 2.26
N VAL A 168 26.25 -7.36 1.21
CA VAL A 168 27.26 -7.09 0.19
C VAL A 168 28.45 -6.33 0.79
N GLY A 169 28.20 -5.27 1.56
CA GLY A 169 29.25 -4.47 2.16
C GLY A 169 30.08 -5.22 3.20
N ILE A 170 29.44 -6.01 4.07
CA ILE A 170 30.15 -6.88 5.02
C ILE A 170 30.99 -7.91 4.27
N THR A 171 30.48 -8.49 3.19
CA THR A 171 31.24 -9.43 2.36
C THR A 171 32.50 -8.77 1.77
N ILE A 172 32.36 -7.53 1.28
CA ILE A 172 33.49 -6.75 0.76
C ILE A 172 34.49 -6.45 1.88
N GLY A 173 34.03 -6.02 3.06
CA GLY A 173 34.89 -5.74 4.22
C GLY A 173 35.68 -6.97 4.66
N LEU A 174 35.03 -8.13 4.75
CA LEU A 174 35.66 -9.39 5.17
C LEU A 174 36.71 -9.89 4.17
N ILE A 175 36.51 -9.68 2.86
CA ILE A 175 37.48 -10.08 1.82
C ILE A 175 38.61 -9.05 1.68
N GLY A 176 38.27 -7.75 1.77
CA GLY A 176 39.19 -6.63 1.60
C GLY A 176 40.14 -6.41 2.78
N GLY A 177 39.75 -6.84 3.98
CA GLY A 177 40.56 -6.71 5.18
C GLY A 177 40.60 -5.27 5.72
N PRO A 178 41.64 -4.91 6.50
CA PRO A 178 41.72 -3.61 7.16
C PRO A 178 41.65 -2.43 6.19
N GLY A 179 40.74 -1.49 6.43
CA GLY A 179 40.45 -0.32 5.57
C GLY A 179 39.16 -0.44 4.74
N TYR A 180 38.56 -1.63 4.65
CA TYR A 180 37.28 -1.86 3.96
C TYR A 180 36.09 -1.98 4.92
N GLU A 181 36.29 -1.73 6.22
CA GLU A 181 35.23 -1.79 7.23
C GLU A 181 34.02 -0.92 6.87
N PRO A 182 34.17 0.33 6.35
CA PRO A 182 33.02 1.19 6.03
C PRO A 182 32.18 0.78 4.81
N ALA A 183 32.48 -0.35 4.16
CA ALA A 183 31.85 -0.73 2.90
C ALA A 183 30.34 -1.03 3.03
N ASP A 184 29.90 -1.55 4.17
CA ASP A 184 28.49 -1.78 4.50
C ASP A 184 27.72 -0.51 4.78
N ASP A 185 28.32 0.46 5.45
CA ASP A 185 27.72 1.77 5.66
C ASP A 185 27.53 2.55 4.34
N TRP A 186 28.51 2.48 3.43
CA TRP A 186 28.35 3.05 2.08
C TRP A 186 27.21 2.37 1.30
N ALA A 187 27.12 1.04 1.40
CA ALA A 187 26.03 0.30 0.78
C ALA A 187 24.67 0.67 1.39
N ALA A 188 24.60 0.84 2.72
CA ALA A 188 23.40 1.28 3.43
C ALA A 188 22.97 2.70 3.01
N LEU A 189 23.92 3.63 2.83
CA LEU A 189 23.61 4.97 2.31
C LEU A 189 23.02 4.95 0.90
N VAL A 190 23.53 4.08 0.02
CA VAL A 190 22.95 3.89 -1.31
C VAL A 190 21.53 3.30 -1.20
N ALA A 191 21.31 2.35 -0.29
CA ALA A 191 19.99 1.80 -0.04
C ALA A 191 19.00 2.88 0.45
N CYS A 192 19.42 3.80 1.33
CA CYS A 192 18.59 4.92 1.81
C CYS A 192 18.00 5.76 0.67
N VAL A 193 18.71 5.97 -0.44
CA VAL A 193 18.18 6.71 -1.61
C VAL A 193 16.96 5.99 -2.18
N VAL A 194 17.03 4.66 -2.29
CA VAL A 194 15.92 3.84 -2.79
C VAL A 194 14.76 3.82 -1.79
N ILE A 195 15.04 3.77 -0.50
CA ILE A 195 14.01 3.81 0.55
C ILE A 195 13.28 5.16 0.52
N VAL A 196 14.01 6.28 0.44
CA VAL A 196 13.40 7.62 0.37
C VAL A 196 12.52 7.75 -0.87
N TYR A 197 12.99 7.29 -2.03
CA TYR A 197 12.16 7.26 -3.25
C TYR A 197 10.86 6.48 -3.03
N SER A 198 10.96 5.30 -2.43
CA SER A 198 9.83 4.42 -2.15
C SER A 198 8.85 5.03 -1.13
N GLY A 199 9.36 5.58 -0.03
CA GLY A 199 8.57 6.26 0.98
C GLY A 199 7.83 7.49 0.44
N VAL A 200 8.49 8.31 -0.39
CA VAL A 200 7.84 9.45 -1.07
C VAL A 200 6.77 8.97 -2.07
N HIS A 201 7.03 7.88 -2.80
CA HIS A 201 6.06 7.31 -3.72
C HIS A 201 4.80 6.82 -3.00
N LEU A 202 4.96 6.05 -1.92
CA LEU A 202 3.87 5.58 -1.06
C LEU A 202 3.07 6.74 -0.46
N MET A 203 3.78 7.72 0.11
CA MET A 203 3.17 8.92 0.69
C MET A 203 2.31 9.64 -0.35
N ARG A 204 2.81 9.81 -1.57
CA ARG A 204 2.04 10.41 -2.67
C ARG A 204 0.80 9.60 -3.03
N MET A 205 0.89 8.27 -3.06
CA MET A 205 -0.28 7.42 -3.32
C MET A 205 -1.34 7.58 -2.23
N ALA A 206 -0.94 7.50 -0.95
CA ALA A 206 -1.87 7.61 0.17
C ALA A 206 -2.51 9.01 0.28
N ILE A 207 -1.75 10.08 0.02
CA ILE A 207 -2.29 11.45 -0.08
C ILE A 207 -3.26 11.59 -1.24
N ARG A 208 -2.98 10.98 -2.40
CA ARG A 208 -3.90 11.00 -3.55
C ARG A 208 -5.23 10.33 -3.23
N ASP A 209 -5.19 9.19 -2.54
CA ASP A 209 -6.41 8.51 -2.09
C ASP A 209 -7.19 9.37 -1.08
N LEU A 210 -6.49 10.10 -0.20
CA LEU A 210 -7.12 11.02 0.76
C LEU A 210 -7.80 12.23 0.08
N LEU A 211 -7.19 12.74 -0.99
CA LEU A 211 -7.64 13.89 -1.79
C LEU A 211 -8.68 13.54 -2.85
N ASP A 212 -9.26 12.33 -2.81
CA ASP A 212 -10.25 11.86 -3.78
C ASP A 212 -9.75 11.91 -5.24
N ALA A 213 -8.48 11.55 -5.46
CA ALA A 213 -7.90 11.52 -6.80
C ALA A 213 -8.69 10.56 -7.72
N ALA A 214 -8.92 11.01 -8.95
CA ALA A 214 -9.62 10.20 -9.94
C ALA A 214 -8.83 8.91 -10.27
N PRO A 215 -9.52 7.77 -10.42
CA PRO A 215 -8.89 6.53 -10.87
C PRO A 215 -8.40 6.65 -12.32
N PRO A 216 -7.60 5.68 -12.81
CA PRO A 216 -7.16 5.64 -14.19
C PRO A 216 -8.32 5.72 -15.19
N LYS A 217 -8.09 6.35 -16.35
CA LYS A 217 -9.14 6.60 -17.37
C LYS A 217 -9.90 5.34 -17.80
N HIS A 218 -9.21 4.20 -17.93
CA HIS A 218 -9.83 2.93 -18.30
C HIS A 218 -10.91 2.48 -17.29
N PHE A 219 -10.73 2.78 -15.99
CA PHE A 219 -11.71 2.45 -14.96
C PHE A 219 -12.96 3.30 -15.12
N ALA A 220 -12.80 4.61 -15.40
CA ALA A 220 -13.93 5.49 -15.68
C ALA A 220 -14.68 5.09 -16.95
N GLU A 221 -13.98 4.61 -17.98
CA GLU A 221 -14.59 4.07 -19.20
C GLU A 221 -15.40 2.80 -18.92
N GLN A 222 -14.91 1.88 -18.08
CA GLN A 222 -15.66 0.70 -17.64
C GLN A 222 -16.94 1.08 -16.90
N VAL A 223 -16.88 2.06 -15.99
CA VAL A 223 -18.07 2.57 -15.27
C VAL A 223 -19.10 3.15 -16.25
N ARG A 224 -18.64 3.98 -17.21
CA ARG A 224 -19.51 4.53 -18.26
C ARG A 224 -20.13 3.42 -19.12
N GLN A 225 -19.36 2.40 -19.47
CA GLN A 225 -19.83 1.28 -20.28
C GLN A 225 -20.95 0.52 -19.56
N VAL A 226 -20.77 0.18 -18.28
CA VAL A 226 -21.81 -0.50 -17.48
C VAL A 226 -23.08 0.35 -17.40
N ALA A 227 -22.96 1.66 -17.18
CA ALA A 227 -24.11 2.54 -17.14
C ALA A 227 -24.83 2.64 -18.49
N SER A 228 -24.08 2.74 -19.60
CA SER A 228 -24.64 2.84 -20.97
C SER A 228 -25.38 1.59 -21.46
N GLN A 229 -25.12 0.43 -20.83
CA GLN A 229 -25.81 -0.82 -21.16
C GLN A 229 -27.19 -0.93 -20.52
N VAL A 230 -27.54 -0.02 -19.60
CA VAL A 230 -28.86 0.01 -18.99
C VAL A 230 -29.86 0.61 -19.97
N GLU A 231 -30.88 -0.16 -20.30
CA GLU A 231 -31.98 0.28 -21.15
C GLU A 231 -32.64 1.56 -20.61
N GLY A 232 -32.86 2.52 -21.52
CA GLY A 232 -33.38 3.85 -21.19
C GLY A 232 -32.29 4.92 -21.05
N VAL A 233 -31.03 4.53 -20.87
CA VAL A 233 -29.88 5.45 -20.92
C VAL A 233 -29.54 5.78 -22.38
N ARG A 234 -29.53 7.06 -22.72
CA ARG A 234 -29.18 7.58 -24.06
C ARG A 234 -27.72 7.99 -24.14
N ALA A 235 -27.23 8.67 -23.11
CA ALA A 235 -25.84 9.09 -23.01
C ALA A 235 -25.39 9.17 -21.55
N VAL A 236 -24.07 9.27 -21.35
CA VAL A 236 -23.44 9.52 -20.05
C VAL A 236 -22.58 10.76 -20.20
N GLU A 237 -23.06 11.89 -19.70
CA GLU A 237 -22.39 13.18 -19.82
C GLU A 237 -21.17 13.24 -18.89
N LYS A 238 -21.41 13.00 -17.60
CA LYS A 238 -20.42 13.19 -16.54
C LYS A 238 -20.24 11.94 -15.70
N CYS A 239 -19.00 11.64 -15.36
CA CYS A 239 -18.65 10.54 -14.47
C CYS A 239 -17.47 10.96 -13.60
N ARG A 240 -17.73 11.13 -12.30
CA ARG A 240 -16.74 11.39 -11.27
C ARG A 240 -16.66 10.17 -10.37
N ILE A 241 -15.43 9.75 -10.08
CA ILE A 241 -15.18 8.56 -9.28
C ILE A 241 -14.13 8.93 -8.26
N ARG A 242 -14.38 8.53 -7.00
CA ARG A 242 -13.41 8.62 -5.92
C ARG A 242 -13.25 7.27 -5.25
N LYS A 243 -12.06 7.03 -4.73
CA LYS A 243 -11.73 5.83 -3.94
C LYS A 243 -11.96 6.10 -2.46
N SER A 244 -12.46 5.10 -1.73
CA SER A 244 -12.55 5.10 -0.28
C SER A 244 -12.20 3.70 0.22
N GLY A 245 -11.02 3.57 0.82
CA GLY A 245 -10.42 2.28 1.12
C GLY A 245 -10.28 1.42 -0.14
N MET A 246 -10.79 0.19 -0.08
CA MET A 246 -10.75 -0.77 -1.19
C MET A 246 -11.97 -0.71 -2.13
N THR A 247 -12.82 0.33 -2.01
CA THR A 247 -14.06 0.49 -2.77
C THR A 247 -14.15 1.86 -3.43
N PHE A 248 -15.06 2.02 -4.39
CA PHE A 248 -15.26 3.26 -5.13
C PHE A 248 -16.65 3.84 -4.90
N PHE A 249 -16.72 5.17 -4.89
CA PHE A 249 -17.96 5.94 -4.97
C PHE A 249 -18.04 6.64 -6.32
N VAL A 250 -19.21 6.55 -6.95
CA VAL A 250 -19.44 7.10 -8.29
C VAL A 250 -20.51 8.20 -8.21
N GLU A 251 -20.24 9.33 -8.85
CA GLU A 251 -21.23 10.36 -9.18
C GLU A 251 -21.34 10.39 -10.71
N ILE A 252 -22.50 10.03 -11.24
CA ILE A 252 -22.71 9.86 -12.68
C ILE A 252 -23.96 10.62 -13.12
N HIS A 253 -23.86 11.32 -14.24
CA HIS A 253 -24.97 11.98 -14.90
C HIS A 253 -25.32 11.14 -16.12
N ILE A 254 -26.58 10.70 -16.18
CA ILE A 254 -27.13 9.93 -17.29
C ILE A 254 -28.19 10.77 -17.99
N GLU A 255 -28.19 10.70 -19.32
CA GLU A 255 -29.23 11.31 -20.12
C GLU A 255 -30.28 10.25 -20.48
N VAL A 256 -31.55 10.59 -20.30
CA VAL A 256 -32.71 9.75 -20.63
C VAL A 256 -33.65 10.49 -21.58
N ASP A 257 -34.72 9.85 -22.05
CA ASP A 257 -35.70 10.54 -22.90
C ASP A 257 -36.22 11.82 -22.23
N ALA A 258 -36.18 12.95 -22.94
CA ALA A 258 -36.60 14.26 -22.42
C ALA A 258 -38.09 14.32 -22.04
N PHE A 259 -38.91 13.42 -22.58
CA PHE A 259 -40.33 13.31 -22.26
C PHE A 259 -40.64 12.21 -21.23
N ALA A 260 -39.61 11.52 -20.71
CA ALA A 260 -39.79 10.56 -19.63
C ALA A 260 -40.35 11.27 -18.39
N THR A 261 -41.30 10.62 -17.73
CA THR A 261 -41.80 11.07 -16.43
C THR A 261 -40.68 11.00 -15.38
N VAL A 262 -40.79 11.82 -14.33
CA VAL A 262 -39.86 11.77 -13.18
C VAL A 262 -39.77 10.35 -12.60
N GLN A 263 -40.88 9.61 -12.62
CA GLN A 263 -40.93 8.22 -12.16
C GLN A 263 -40.10 7.28 -13.05
N GLU A 264 -40.23 7.38 -14.36
CA GLU A 264 -39.42 6.60 -15.32
C GLU A 264 -37.94 6.93 -15.19
N GLY A 265 -37.59 8.21 -15.12
CA GLY A 265 -36.21 8.67 -14.88
C GLY A 265 -35.64 8.10 -13.57
N HIS A 266 -36.42 8.13 -12.48
CA HIS A 266 -36.02 7.54 -11.20
C HIS A 266 -35.76 6.03 -11.31
N PHE A 267 -36.60 5.29 -12.03
CA PHE A 267 -36.40 3.85 -12.24
C PHE A 267 -35.16 3.55 -13.09
N ILE A 268 -34.90 4.31 -14.15
CA ILE A 268 -33.68 4.16 -14.97
C ILE A 268 -32.45 4.44 -14.10
N GLY A 269 -32.45 5.54 -13.33
CA GLY A 269 -31.37 5.87 -12.41
C GLY A 269 -31.14 4.78 -11.35
N GLY A 270 -32.22 4.21 -10.80
CA GLY A 270 -32.16 3.07 -9.88
C GLY A 270 -31.55 1.81 -10.51
N ARG A 271 -31.88 1.51 -11.77
CA ARG A 271 -31.28 0.40 -12.54
C ARG A 271 -29.78 0.63 -12.77
N VAL A 272 -29.36 1.86 -13.12
CA VAL A 272 -27.94 2.22 -13.26
C VAL A 272 -27.20 2.05 -11.95
N ARG A 273 -27.74 2.58 -10.84
CA ARG A 273 -27.15 2.41 -9.51
C ARG A 273 -26.98 0.93 -9.16
N SER A 274 -27.99 0.11 -9.41
CA SER A 274 -27.95 -1.33 -9.16
C SER A 274 -26.92 -2.05 -10.03
N ALA A 275 -26.88 -1.76 -11.33
CA ALA A 275 -25.92 -2.33 -12.28
C ALA A 275 -24.47 -2.01 -11.90
N LEU A 276 -24.20 -0.76 -11.49
CA LEU A 276 -22.88 -0.36 -11.01
C LEU A 276 -22.48 -1.10 -9.72
N ARG A 277 -23.37 -1.19 -8.73
CA ARG A 277 -23.08 -1.88 -7.45
C ARG A 277 -22.90 -3.39 -7.58
N THR A 278 -23.55 -4.02 -8.55
CA THR A 278 -23.46 -5.47 -8.81
C THR A 278 -22.36 -5.84 -9.81
N SER A 279 -21.72 -4.86 -10.43
CA SER A 279 -20.56 -5.07 -11.30
C SER A 279 -19.32 -5.54 -10.52
N ASN A 280 -18.31 -6.02 -11.25
CA ASN A 280 -17.01 -6.40 -10.69
C ASN A 280 -16.11 -5.18 -10.34
N LEU A 281 -16.62 -3.95 -10.44
CA LEU A 281 -15.85 -2.71 -10.25
C LEU A 281 -15.74 -2.25 -8.78
N ARG A 282 -16.21 -3.06 -7.81
CA ARG A 282 -16.14 -2.76 -6.35
C ARG A 282 -16.74 -1.39 -5.98
N ILE A 283 -17.86 -1.04 -6.61
CA ILE A 283 -18.56 0.23 -6.36
C ILE A 283 -19.43 0.05 -5.11
N ALA A 284 -19.08 0.76 -4.04
CA ALA A 284 -19.85 0.75 -2.79
C ALA A 284 -21.22 1.40 -2.99
N ASP A 285 -21.23 2.58 -3.62
CA ASP A 285 -22.44 3.30 -3.98
C ASP A 285 -22.26 4.21 -5.20
N ALA A 286 -23.37 4.52 -5.86
CA ALA A 286 -23.43 5.41 -7.00
C ALA A 286 -24.57 6.43 -6.84
N PHE A 287 -24.23 7.71 -6.89
CA PHE A 287 -25.18 8.81 -7.04
C PHE A 287 -25.44 9.04 -8.53
N VAL A 288 -26.69 8.86 -8.94
CA VAL A 288 -27.11 8.98 -10.34
C VAL A 288 -27.98 10.21 -10.50
N HIS A 289 -27.48 11.21 -11.22
CA HIS A 289 -28.25 12.36 -11.66
C HIS A 289 -28.86 12.06 -13.04
N VAL A 290 -30.13 12.39 -13.22
CA VAL A 290 -30.89 12.11 -14.45
C VAL A 290 -31.15 13.42 -15.16
N GLU A 291 -30.70 13.51 -16.40
CA GLU A 291 -30.82 14.67 -17.27
C GLU A 291 -31.64 14.32 -18.52
N PRO A 292 -32.36 15.28 -19.10
CA PRO A 292 -33.04 15.07 -20.37
C PRO A 292 -32.01 15.02 -21.52
N HIS A 293 -32.14 14.03 -22.40
CA HIS A 293 -31.36 13.96 -23.62
C HIS A 293 -31.88 15.00 -24.61
N SER A 294 -31.22 16.16 -24.69
CA SER A 294 -31.55 17.19 -25.69
C SER A 294 -30.85 16.87 -26.99
N THR A 295 -31.61 16.72 -28.09
CA THR A 295 -31.05 16.66 -29.44
C THR A 295 -30.62 18.03 -29.97
N ASP A 296 -30.99 19.10 -29.27
CA ASP A 296 -30.58 20.47 -29.57
C ASP A 296 -29.57 20.94 -28.51
N GLU A 297 -28.42 21.44 -28.97
CA GLU A 297 -27.45 22.18 -28.15
C GLU A 297 -28.15 23.39 -27.51
N VAL A 298 -28.76 23.20 -26.34
CA VAL A 298 -29.17 24.33 -25.52
C VAL A 298 -28.05 24.58 -24.53
N GLY A 299 -27.08 25.37 -25.00
CA GLY A 299 -26.06 25.95 -24.14
C GLY A 299 -26.73 26.70 -22.99
N VAL A 300 -26.39 26.28 -21.77
CA VAL A 300 -26.56 27.06 -20.54
C VAL A 300 -25.21 27.11 -19.86
#